data_AF-A0ABD5GKF1-F1
#
_entry.id   AF-A0ABD5GKF1-F1
#
_cell.length_a   1.000
_cell.length_b   1.000
_cell.length_c   1.000
_cell.angle_alpha   90.00
_cell.angle_beta   90.00
_cell.angle_gamma   90.00
#
_symmetry.space_group_name_H-M   'P 1'
#
loop_
_entity.id
_entity.type
_entity.pdbx_description
1 polymer ?
#
loop_
_entity_poly.entity_id
_entity_poly.type
_entity_poly.pdbx_seq_one_letter_code
_entity_poly.pdbx_strand_id
1 'polypeptide(L)'
;MELTFNLEELFKLDVRGLNILEFSQYIEHTVADYQNFIKPKIREQFLKSSIHITSSEIVNFLETTIGIELDREFNNHKRNQLNSIIKKIASTQRGKRTVLDGYQFRDLILLDEFNKFVLNNFNSKNVKSEEKMYEEIMFLQQNKFKETQMYKAQKFEDNQTIGYVLTLINGLAELLKEKYCLFLYLWKNNIFYGDIQASKEDKELLDIISYRFRQTNPLIYKFDSEDDVNSTNNQQLIRFFVEDIDAWSKEITDR
;
A
#
# COMPACT_ATOMS: atom_id res chain seq x y z
N MET A 1 -8.95 21.88 10.04
CA MET A 1 -9.43 20.50 9.85
C MET A 1 -9.40 19.84 11.21
N GLU A 2 -10.45 19.13 11.61
CA GLU A 2 -10.36 18.29 12.81
C GLU A 2 -9.61 17.01 12.46
N LEU A 3 -8.64 16.61 13.29
CA LEU A 3 -7.88 15.38 13.05
C LEU A 3 -8.77 14.17 13.31
N THR A 4 -8.65 13.14 12.48
CA THR A 4 -9.42 11.90 12.59
C THR A 4 -8.60 10.72 12.07
N PHE A 5 -8.85 9.53 12.60
CA PHE A 5 -8.37 8.26 12.06
C PHE A 5 -9.21 7.78 10.86
N ASN A 6 -10.36 8.41 10.57
CA ASN A 6 -11.10 8.19 9.34
C ASN A 6 -10.34 8.77 8.13
N LEU A 7 -9.53 7.95 7.48
CA LEU A 7 -8.74 8.37 6.32
C LEU A 7 -9.60 8.86 5.16
N GLU A 8 -10.81 8.32 4.97
CA GLU A 8 -11.70 8.79 3.91
C GLU A 8 -12.10 10.24 4.15
N GLU A 9 -12.46 10.58 5.39
CA GLU A 9 -12.80 11.95 5.76
C GLU A 9 -11.58 12.88 5.72
N LEU A 10 -10.44 12.41 6.21
CA LEU A 10 -9.18 13.15 6.16
C LEU A 10 -8.82 13.56 4.72
N PHE A 11 -8.95 12.63 3.77
CA PHE A 11 -8.57 12.86 2.38
C PHE A 11 -9.66 13.51 1.51
N LYS A 12 -10.90 13.69 1.99
CA LYS A 12 -11.95 14.43 1.24
C LYS A 12 -11.56 15.87 0.92
N LEU A 13 -10.77 16.49 1.79
CA LEU A 13 -10.35 17.89 1.68
C LEU A 13 -8.89 18.04 1.18
N ASP A 14 -8.23 16.93 0.86
CA ASP A 14 -6.84 16.92 0.42
C ASP A 14 -6.73 17.30 -1.06
N VAL A 15 -6.03 18.40 -1.34
CA VAL A 15 -5.63 18.75 -2.70
C VAL A 15 -4.27 18.11 -2.95
N ARG A 16 -4.27 17.05 -3.76
CA ARG A 16 -3.06 16.33 -4.14
C ARG A 16 -2.43 16.99 -5.35
N GLY A 17 -1.34 17.71 -5.13
CA GLY A 17 -0.53 18.31 -6.19
C GLY A 17 0.59 17.37 -6.60
N LEU A 18 0.80 17.20 -7.90
CA LEU A 18 1.99 16.51 -8.39
C LEU A 18 3.22 17.41 -8.19
N ASN A 19 4.23 16.92 -7.49
CA ASN A 19 5.53 17.58 -7.40
C ASN A 19 6.27 17.40 -8.72
N ILE A 20 6.11 18.37 -9.61
CA ILE A 20 6.68 18.34 -10.97
C ILE A 20 8.19 18.13 -10.94
N LEU A 21 8.93 18.70 -10.00
CA LEU A 21 10.39 18.57 -9.96
C LEU A 21 10.85 17.13 -9.64
N GLU A 22 10.26 16.50 -8.62
CA GLU A 22 10.54 15.10 -8.27
C GLU A 22 10.01 14.14 -9.34
N PHE A 23 8.85 14.45 -9.91
CA PHE A 23 8.25 13.65 -10.97
C PHE A 23 9.06 13.72 -12.29
N SER A 24 9.53 14.91 -12.67
CA SER A 24 10.39 15.09 -13.84
C SER A 24 11.69 14.32 -13.69
N GLN A 25 12.33 14.36 -12.52
CA GLN A 25 13.52 13.55 -12.25
C GLN A 25 13.25 12.04 -12.36
N TYR A 26 12.07 11.58 -11.92
CA TYR A 26 11.67 10.17 -12.05
C TYR A 26 11.48 9.74 -13.51
N ILE A 27 10.82 10.57 -14.33
CA ILE A 27 10.62 10.29 -15.76
C ILE A 27 11.93 10.38 -16.54
N GLU A 28 12.76 11.39 -16.26
CA GLU A 28 14.00 11.65 -17.02
C GLU A 28 15.05 10.55 -16.83
N HIS A 29 15.02 9.82 -15.72
CA HIS A 29 16.11 8.90 -15.39
C HIS A 29 15.81 7.41 -15.56
N THR A 30 14.56 6.93 -15.54
CA THR A 30 14.40 5.61 -14.92
C THR A 30 13.35 4.63 -15.41
N VAL A 31 12.70 4.86 -16.55
CA VAL A 31 11.56 4.00 -16.94
C VAL A 31 11.63 3.68 -18.42
N ALA A 32 11.76 2.39 -18.77
CA ALA A 32 11.58 1.97 -20.16
C ALA A 32 10.17 2.35 -20.60
N ASP A 33 9.95 2.69 -21.87
CA ASP A 33 8.67 3.18 -22.41
C ASP A 33 7.42 2.33 -22.06
N TYR A 34 7.60 1.04 -21.74
CA TYR A 34 6.54 0.12 -21.34
C TYR A 34 6.32 0.09 -19.82
N GLN A 35 7.07 0.84 -19.02
CA GLN A 35 6.86 0.96 -17.57
C GLN A 35 6.18 2.30 -17.22
N ASN A 36 5.60 2.97 -18.22
CA ASN A 36 4.99 4.30 -18.10
C ASN A 36 3.78 4.35 -17.15
N PHE A 37 3.20 3.20 -16.80
CA PHE A 37 2.19 3.15 -15.75
C PHE A 37 2.84 3.34 -14.38
N ILE A 38 2.67 4.53 -13.81
CA ILE A 38 3.19 4.77 -12.46
C ILE A 38 2.33 3.99 -11.47
N LYS A 39 2.96 3.05 -10.75
CA LYS A 39 2.28 2.22 -9.76
C LYS A 39 1.66 3.10 -8.67
N PRO A 40 0.46 2.78 -8.14
CA PRO A 40 -0.21 3.60 -7.12
C PRO A 40 0.70 4.01 -5.95
N LYS A 41 1.49 3.10 -5.40
CA LYS A 41 2.44 3.41 -4.32
C LYS A 41 3.60 4.33 -4.74
N ILE A 42 4.08 4.21 -5.98
CA ILE A 42 5.12 5.10 -6.50
C ILE A 42 4.53 6.50 -6.71
N ARG A 43 3.24 6.62 -7.06
CA ARG A 43 2.56 7.93 -7.16
C ARG A 43 2.60 8.71 -5.86
N GLU A 44 2.45 8.03 -4.73
CA GLU A 44 2.46 8.67 -3.42
C GLU A 44 3.79 9.35 -3.10
N GLN A 45 4.90 8.93 -3.72
CA GLN A 45 6.22 9.54 -3.50
C GLN A 45 6.34 10.95 -4.07
N PHE A 46 5.57 11.27 -5.11
CA PHE A 46 5.62 12.59 -5.77
C PHE A 46 4.27 13.31 -5.73
N LEU A 47 3.26 12.76 -5.06
CA LEU A 47 2.05 13.49 -4.72
C LEU A 47 2.25 14.21 -3.40
N LYS A 48 2.27 15.54 -3.45
CA LYS A 48 2.25 16.37 -2.25
C LYS A 48 0.81 16.51 -1.79
N SER A 49 0.54 15.94 -0.62
CA SER A 49 -0.69 16.22 0.11
C SER A 49 -0.66 17.66 0.64
N SER A 50 -1.78 18.38 0.52
CA SER A 50 -1.92 19.72 1.10
C SER A 50 -2.17 19.67 2.61
N ILE A 51 -2.42 18.48 3.16
CA ILE A 51 -2.61 18.26 4.59
C ILE A 51 -1.29 18.49 5.32
N HIS A 52 -1.35 19.24 6.42
CA HIS A 52 -0.23 19.45 7.32
C HIS A 52 -0.72 19.19 8.74
N ILE A 53 -0.20 18.14 9.38
CA ILE A 53 -0.57 17.70 10.72
C ILE A 53 0.67 17.80 11.60
N THR A 54 0.63 18.68 12.59
CA THR A 54 1.73 18.84 13.52
C THR A 54 1.69 17.77 14.61
N SER A 55 2.85 17.43 15.17
CA SER A 55 2.95 16.55 16.34
C SER A 55 2.13 17.06 17.53
N SER A 56 1.91 18.37 17.64
CA SER A 56 1.05 18.97 18.67
C SER A 56 -0.44 18.70 18.41
N GLU A 57 -0.89 18.72 17.16
CA GLU A 57 -2.26 18.34 16.80
C GLU A 57 -2.52 16.86 17.05
N ILE A 58 -1.53 16.00 16.79
CA ILE A 58 -1.60 14.57 17.14
C ILE A 58 -1.74 14.38 18.65
N VAL A 59 -0.89 15.04 19.45
CA VAL A 59 -0.96 14.98 20.91
C VAL A 59 -2.34 15.45 21.41
N ASN A 60 -2.79 16.62 20.94
CA ASN A 60 -4.08 17.17 21.33
C ASN A 60 -5.23 16.21 20.99
N PHE A 61 -5.25 15.65 19.77
CA PHE A 61 -6.25 14.68 19.36
C PHE A 61 -6.25 13.43 20.26
N LEU A 62 -5.07 12.87 20.57
CA LEU A 62 -4.96 11.70 21.44
C LEU A 62 -5.42 12.00 22.88
N GLU A 63 -5.17 13.21 23.39
CA GLU A 63 -5.62 13.62 24.72
C GLU A 63 -7.12 13.92 24.76
N THR A 64 -7.63 14.72 23.82
CA THR A 64 -9.00 15.24 23.87
C THR A 64 -10.05 14.29 23.31
N THR A 65 -9.67 13.50 22.30
CA THR A 65 -10.59 12.65 21.55
C THR A 65 -10.42 11.18 21.91
N ILE A 66 -9.18 10.74 22.17
CA ILE A 66 -8.89 9.34 22.53
C ILE A 66 -8.74 9.13 24.05
N GLY A 67 -8.51 10.20 24.82
CA GLY A 67 -8.39 10.15 26.28
C GLY A 67 -7.05 9.62 26.80
N ILE A 68 -6.02 9.61 25.95
CA ILE A 68 -4.66 9.18 26.32
C ILE A 68 -3.99 10.34 27.05
N GLU A 69 -3.66 10.15 28.32
CA GLU A 69 -2.87 11.14 29.06
C GLU A 69 -1.40 11.09 28.63
N LEU A 70 -0.94 12.12 27.90
CA LEU A 70 0.43 12.21 27.37
C LEU A 70 1.31 13.13 28.20
N ASP A 71 0.75 14.23 28.70
CA ASP A 71 1.44 15.19 29.57
C ASP A 71 1.05 15.03 31.05
N ARG A 72 2.00 14.59 31.87
CA ARG A 72 1.91 14.62 33.34
C ARG A 72 3.14 15.34 33.89
N GLU A 73 2.94 16.22 34.89
CA GLU A 73 4.01 17.05 35.50
C GLU A 73 5.30 16.28 35.84
N PHE A 74 5.22 14.97 36.11
CA PHE A 74 6.35 14.13 36.51
C PHE A 74 6.55 12.85 35.69
N ASN A 75 5.80 12.63 34.60
CA ASN A 75 5.93 11.40 33.80
C ASN A 75 5.57 11.58 32.32
N ASN A 76 6.60 11.86 31.50
CA ASN A 76 6.47 12.03 30.05
C ASN A 76 6.79 10.75 29.26
N HIS A 77 6.74 9.57 29.89
CA HIS A 77 7.09 8.31 29.23
C HIS A 77 6.26 8.06 27.97
N LYS A 78 4.93 8.23 28.06
CA LYS A 78 4.01 8.01 26.92
C LYS A 78 4.24 9.00 25.79
N ARG A 79 4.50 10.27 26.11
CA ARG A 79 4.87 11.28 25.12
C ARG A 79 6.19 10.97 24.42
N ASN A 80 7.19 10.49 25.16
CA ASN A 80 8.47 10.07 24.58
C ASN A 80 8.30 8.85 23.67
N GLN A 81 7.47 7.89 24.06
CA GLN A 81 7.12 6.73 23.24
C GLN A 81 6.42 7.15 21.94
N LEU A 82 5.41 8.02 22.02
CA LEU A 82 4.73 8.58 20.84
C LEU A 82 5.71 9.28 19.90
N ASN A 83 6.59 10.13 20.43
CA ASN A 83 7.62 10.81 19.64
C ASN A 83 8.58 9.83 18.96
N SER A 84 8.92 8.72 19.62
CA SER A 84 9.75 7.66 19.03
C SER A 84 9.05 6.96 17.87
N ILE A 85 7.74 6.79 17.94
CA ILE A 85 6.93 6.19 16.86
C ILE A 85 6.85 7.16 15.67
N ILE A 86 6.55 8.44 15.92
CA ILE A 86 6.48 9.48 14.87
C ILE A 86 7.80 9.60 14.09
N LYS A 87 8.94 9.50 14.78
CA LYS A 87 10.28 9.54 14.17
C LYS A 87 10.53 8.46 13.11
N LYS A 88 9.75 7.38 13.10
CA LYS A 88 9.87 6.32 12.09
C LYS A 88 9.30 6.73 10.73
N ILE A 89 8.41 7.72 10.71
CA ILE A 89 7.66 8.11 9.50
C ILE A 89 8.01 9.54 9.03
N ALA A 90 8.47 10.40 9.94
CA ALA A 90 8.78 11.79 9.63
C ALA A 90 10.13 12.23 10.21
N SER A 91 10.83 13.07 9.44
CA SER A 91 12.07 13.72 9.90
C SER A 91 11.79 14.69 11.04
N THR A 92 12.52 14.55 12.15
CA THR A 92 12.33 15.38 13.34
C THR A 92 13.51 16.31 13.57
N GLN A 93 13.25 17.55 13.96
CA GLN A 93 14.28 18.51 14.37
C GLN A 93 14.12 18.85 15.84
N ARG A 94 15.24 18.84 16.59
CA ARG A 94 15.23 19.16 18.03
C ARG A 94 14.67 20.58 18.24
N GLY A 95 13.71 20.71 19.16
CA GLY A 95 13.10 22.00 19.50
C GLY A 95 12.06 22.52 18.50
N LYS A 96 11.76 21.78 17.42
CA LYS A 96 10.71 22.12 16.47
C LYS A 96 9.58 21.10 16.50
N ARG A 97 8.38 21.55 16.16
CA ARG A 97 7.24 20.65 15.93
C ARG A 97 7.53 19.83 14.68
N THR A 98 7.27 18.52 14.77
CA THR A 98 7.30 17.67 13.57
C THR A 98 6.01 17.91 12.81
N VAL A 99 6.10 18.02 11.48
CA VAL A 99 4.95 18.19 10.61
C VAL A 99 4.88 16.96 9.72
N LEU A 100 3.72 16.32 9.70
CA LEU A 100 3.40 15.18 8.86
C LEU A 100 2.47 15.65 7.75
N ASP A 101 2.73 15.21 6.52
CA ASP A 101 1.72 15.31 5.47
C ASP A 101 0.63 14.22 5.62
N GLY A 102 -0.39 14.24 4.77
CA GLY A 102 -1.49 13.27 4.81
C GLY A 102 -1.04 11.81 4.64
N TYR A 103 -0.02 11.55 3.80
CA TYR A 103 0.51 10.20 3.58
C TYR A 103 1.34 9.72 4.77
N GLN A 104 2.17 10.60 5.35
CA GLN A 104 2.94 10.31 6.56
C GLN A 104 2.02 10.05 7.76
N PHE A 105 0.91 10.79 7.88
CA PHE A 105 -0.06 10.53 8.94
C PHE A 105 -0.80 9.20 8.73
N ARG A 106 -1.18 8.88 7.49
CA ARG A 106 -1.73 7.54 7.15
C ARG A 106 -0.76 6.43 7.56
N ASP A 107 0.51 6.56 7.19
CA ASP A 107 1.51 5.53 7.45
C ASP A 107 1.76 5.38 8.96
N LEU A 108 1.72 6.48 9.72
CA LEU A 108 1.75 6.47 11.19
C LEU A 108 0.62 5.63 11.78
N ILE A 109 -0.63 5.85 11.34
CA ILE A 109 -1.79 5.12 11.91
C ILE A 109 -1.83 3.64 11.49
N LEU A 110 -1.12 3.27 10.43
CA LEU A 110 -0.97 1.88 10.01
C LEU A 110 0.17 1.15 10.75
N LEU A 111 1.06 1.85 11.45
CA LEU A 111 2.11 1.20 12.24
C LEU A 111 1.52 0.34 13.37
N ASP A 112 2.03 -0.89 13.49
CA ASP A 112 1.68 -1.79 14.61
C ASP A 112 1.97 -1.16 15.97
N GLU A 113 3.09 -0.47 16.09
CA GLU A 113 3.51 0.18 17.34
C GLU A 113 2.57 1.33 17.71
N PHE A 114 2.12 2.12 16.73
CA PHE A 114 1.16 3.20 16.96
C PHE A 114 -0.19 2.65 17.39
N ASN A 115 -0.68 1.60 16.71
CA ASN A 115 -1.92 0.92 17.07
C ASN A 115 -1.88 0.38 18.51
N LYS A 116 -0.83 -0.37 18.85
CA LYS A 116 -0.64 -0.89 20.21
C LYS A 116 -0.55 0.23 21.23
N PHE A 117 0.14 1.32 20.90
CA PHE A 117 0.23 2.49 21.76
C PHE A 117 -1.15 3.07 22.07
N VAL A 118 -1.99 3.27 21.06
CA VAL A 118 -3.34 3.81 21.23
C VAL A 118 -4.23 2.84 22.03
N LEU A 119 -4.31 1.58 21.59
CA LEU A 119 -5.19 0.57 22.19
C LEU A 119 -4.85 0.25 23.66
N ASN A 120 -3.59 0.33 24.05
CA ASN A 120 -3.18 0.08 25.44
C ASN A 120 -3.41 1.28 26.37
N ASN A 121 -3.75 2.46 25.84
CA ASN A 121 -3.74 3.70 26.62
C ASN A 121 -5.01 4.56 26.50
N PHE A 122 -5.95 4.26 25.61
CA PHE A 122 -7.21 5.01 25.53
C PHE A 122 -8.03 4.85 26.81
N ASN A 123 -8.81 5.89 27.16
CA ASN A 123 -9.61 5.88 28.38
C ASN A 123 -10.85 6.78 28.22
N SER A 124 -12.04 6.16 28.22
CA SER A 124 -13.31 6.90 28.04
C SER A 124 -13.61 7.90 29.16
N LYS A 125 -13.01 7.73 30.35
CA LYS A 125 -13.18 8.66 31.47
C LYS A 125 -12.53 10.02 31.22
N ASN A 126 -11.60 10.10 30.27
CA ASN A 126 -10.80 11.27 30.01
C ASN A 126 -11.29 12.09 28.80
N VAL A 127 -12.41 11.67 28.17
CA VAL A 127 -12.94 12.33 26.96
C VAL A 127 -14.31 12.94 27.22
N LYS A 128 -14.67 13.94 26.42
CA LYS A 128 -16.00 14.58 26.48
C LYS A 128 -17.09 13.76 25.80
N SER A 129 -16.74 13.00 24.75
CA SER A 129 -17.65 12.14 24.00
C SER A 129 -17.05 10.74 23.88
N GLU A 130 -17.62 9.80 24.63
CA GLU A 130 -17.23 8.38 24.56
C GLU A 130 -17.61 7.76 23.21
N GLU A 131 -18.74 8.17 22.64
CA GLU A 131 -19.16 7.74 21.28
C GLU A 131 -18.10 8.09 20.23
N LYS A 132 -17.69 9.37 20.18
CA LYS A 132 -16.66 9.82 19.23
C LYS A 132 -15.32 9.09 19.44
N MET A 133 -14.94 8.83 20.69
CA MET A 133 -13.75 8.05 21.00
C MET A 133 -13.84 6.64 20.39
N TYR A 134 -14.95 5.93 20.60
CA TYR A 134 -15.12 4.58 20.04
C TYR A 134 -15.18 4.57 18.52
N GLU A 135 -15.79 5.57 17.89
CA GLU A 135 -15.77 5.74 16.43
C GLU A 135 -14.33 5.87 15.91
N GLU A 136 -13.51 6.73 16.52
CA GLU A 136 -12.11 6.89 16.13
C GLU A 136 -11.29 5.61 16.33
N ILE A 137 -11.49 4.91 17.46
CA ILE A 137 -10.87 3.60 17.67
C ILE A 137 -11.32 2.58 16.61
N MET A 138 -12.60 2.58 16.24
CA MET A 138 -13.11 1.72 15.16
C MET A 138 -12.41 2.04 13.83
N PHE A 139 -12.27 3.31 13.46
CA PHE A 139 -11.55 3.69 12.23
C PHE A 139 -10.08 3.26 12.27
N LEU A 140 -9.40 3.43 13.40
CA LEU A 140 -8.04 2.95 13.59
C LEU A 140 -7.95 1.42 13.34
N GLN A 141 -8.89 0.65 13.89
CA GLN A 141 -8.94 -0.80 13.68
C GLN A 141 -9.33 -1.20 12.25
N GLN A 142 -10.24 -0.47 11.60
CA GLN A 142 -10.61 -0.70 10.20
C GLN A 142 -9.44 -0.46 9.25
N ASN A 143 -8.59 0.54 9.52
CA ASN A 143 -7.37 0.76 8.75
C ASN A 143 -6.41 -0.44 8.86
N LYS A 144 -6.32 -1.05 10.05
CA LYS A 144 -5.60 -2.31 10.29
C LYS A 144 -6.27 -3.54 9.67
N PHE A 145 -7.60 -3.55 9.55
CA PHE A 145 -8.35 -4.68 8.99
C PHE A 145 -7.82 -5.09 7.61
N LYS A 146 -7.45 -4.10 6.77
CA LYS A 146 -6.87 -4.32 5.43
C LYS A 146 -5.57 -5.13 5.42
N GLU A 147 -4.92 -5.31 6.57
CA GLU A 147 -3.69 -6.09 6.73
C GLU A 147 -3.94 -7.50 7.31
N THR A 148 -5.17 -7.80 7.74
CA THR A 148 -5.53 -9.04 8.42
C THR A 148 -5.65 -10.24 7.47
N GLN A 149 -5.54 -11.46 8.02
CA GLN A 149 -5.81 -12.69 7.26
C GLN A 149 -7.25 -12.76 6.75
N MET A 150 -8.21 -12.19 7.50
CA MET A 150 -9.61 -12.14 7.10
C MET A 150 -9.82 -11.27 5.85
N TYR A 151 -9.20 -10.09 5.80
CA TYR A 151 -9.23 -9.26 4.59
C TYR A 151 -8.53 -9.93 3.41
N LYS A 152 -7.40 -10.61 3.64
CA LYS A 152 -6.72 -11.40 2.60
C LYS A 152 -7.62 -12.52 2.05
N ALA A 153 -8.37 -13.21 2.91
CA ALA A 153 -9.34 -14.22 2.50
C ALA A 153 -10.50 -13.61 1.69
N GLN A 154 -11.05 -12.48 2.13
CA GLN A 154 -12.08 -11.77 1.37
C GLN A 154 -11.56 -11.30 0.00
N LYS A 155 -10.33 -10.78 -0.06
CA LYS A 155 -9.69 -10.41 -1.33
C LYS A 155 -9.43 -11.60 -2.23
N PHE A 156 -9.10 -12.75 -1.66
CA PHE A 156 -9.00 -13.99 -2.43
C PHE A 156 -10.35 -14.34 -3.07
N GLU A 157 -11.45 -14.29 -2.32
CA GLU A 157 -12.81 -14.52 -2.85
C GLU A 157 -13.21 -13.50 -3.94
N ASP A 158 -12.91 -12.20 -3.73
CA ASP A 158 -13.10 -11.15 -4.73
C ASP A 158 -12.33 -11.50 -6.02
N ASN A 159 -11.06 -11.91 -5.89
CA ASN A 159 -10.22 -12.27 -7.02
C ASN A 159 -10.71 -13.55 -7.74
N GLN A 160 -11.30 -14.52 -7.03
CA GLN A 160 -11.97 -15.67 -7.66
C GLN A 160 -13.14 -15.19 -8.53
N THR A 161 -13.93 -14.25 -8.00
CA THR A 161 -15.11 -13.70 -8.69
C THR A 161 -14.69 -12.91 -9.93
N ILE A 162 -13.69 -12.02 -9.79
CA ILE A 162 -13.11 -11.28 -10.92
C ILE A 162 -12.54 -12.25 -11.96
N GLY A 163 -11.77 -13.25 -11.51
CA GLY A 163 -11.19 -14.26 -12.38
C GLY A 163 -12.25 -15.02 -13.18
N TYR A 164 -13.35 -15.41 -12.53
CA TYR A 164 -14.49 -16.03 -13.20
C TYR A 164 -15.11 -15.10 -14.25
N VAL A 165 -15.39 -13.84 -13.91
CA VAL A 165 -15.97 -12.88 -14.88
C VAL A 165 -15.04 -12.68 -16.09
N LEU A 166 -13.73 -12.58 -15.85
CA LEU A 166 -12.74 -12.43 -16.92
C LEU A 166 -12.64 -13.65 -17.84
N THR A 167 -12.96 -14.87 -17.35
CA THR A 167 -13.02 -16.06 -18.21
C THR A 167 -14.10 -15.97 -19.29
N LEU A 168 -15.09 -15.09 -19.12
CA LEU A 168 -16.14 -14.85 -20.12
C LEU A 168 -15.62 -14.06 -21.33
N ILE A 169 -14.43 -13.45 -21.24
CA ILE A 169 -13.78 -12.75 -22.35
C ILE A 169 -13.11 -13.80 -23.25
N ASN A 170 -13.67 -13.98 -24.45
CA ASN A 170 -13.16 -14.95 -25.41
C ASN A 170 -11.69 -14.66 -25.78
N GLY A 171 -10.85 -15.70 -25.73
CA GLY A 171 -9.43 -15.61 -26.10
C GLY A 171 -8.48 -15.05 -25.02
N LEU A 172 -9.00 -14.59 -23.86
CA LEU A 172 -8.14 -14.02 -22.81
C LEU A 172 -7.22 -15.08 -22.20
N ALA A 173 -7.73 -16.28 -21.94
CA ALA A 173 -6.93 -17.33 -21.33
C ALA A 173 -5.81 -17.81 -22.26
N GLU A 174 -6.10 -17.94 -23.55
CA GLU A 174 -5.13 -18.32 -24.58
C GLU A 174 -4.02 -17.27 -24.71
N LEU A 175 -4.39 -15.97 -24.72
CA LEU A 175 -3.43 -14.87 -24.69
C LEU A 175 -2.53 -14.95 -23.45
N LEU A 176 -3.11 -15.16 -22.27
CA LEU A 176 -2.31 -15.29 -21.04
C LEU A 176 -1.38 -16.50 -21.10
N LYS A 177 -1.83 -17.66 -21.58
CA LYS A 177 -0.97 -18.84 -21.76
C LYS A 177 0.24 -18.49 -22.63
N GLU A 178 0.01 -17.83 -23.77
CA GLU A 178 1.08 -17.35 -24.66
C GLU A 178 2.08 -16.47 -23.91
N LYS A 179 1.61 -15.48 -23.15
CA LYS A 179 2.51 -14.54 -22.45
C LYS A 179 3.26 -15.17 -21.27
N TYR A 180 2.63 -16.07 -20.51
CA TYR A 180 3.32 -16.81 -19.45
C TYR A 180 4.39 -17.75 -20.02
N CYS A 181 4.09 -18.48 -21.10
CA CYS A 181 5.07 -19.31 -21.78
C CYS A 181 6.23 -18.48 -22.34
N LEU A 182 5.94 -17.35 -22.99
CA LEU A 182 6.97 -16.43 -23.48
C LEU A 182 7.85 -15.92 -22.32
N PHE A 183 7.26 -15.51 -21.19
CA PHE A 183 8.04 -15.08 -20.02
C PHE A 183 8.94 -16.20 -19.51
N LEU A 184 8.41 -17.42 -19.34
CA LEU A 184 9.19 -18.57 -18.88
C LEU A 184 10.36 -18.88 -19.81
N TYR A 185 10.15 -18.83 -21.13
CA TYR A 185 11.21 -19.01 -22.11
C TYR A 185 12.32 -17.96 -21.93
N LEU A 186 11.95 -16.68 -21.86
CA LEU A 186 12.91 -15.58 -21.69
C LEU A 186 13.69 -15.72 -20.38
N TRP A 187 12.97 -16.00 -19.29
CA TRP A 187 13.54 -16.14 -17.95
C TRP A 187 14.54 -17.30 -17.87
N LYS A 188 14.19 -18.48 -18.40
CA LYS A 188 15.08 -19.66 -18.42
C LYS A 188 16.34 -19.43 -19.25
N ASN A 189 16.28 -18.57 -20.26
CA ASN A 189 17.41 -18.23 -21.13
C ASN A 189 18.17 -16.97 -20.66
N ASN A 190 17.86 -16.42 -19.48
CA ASN A 190 18.43 -15.17 -18.97
C ASN A 190 18.28 -13.98 -19.94
N ILE A 191 17.18 -13.94 -20.69
CA ILE A 191 16.84 -12.83 -21.58
C ILE A 191 15.91 -11.89 -20.82
N PHE A 192 16.29 -10.61 -20.72
CA PHE A 192 15.42 -9.60 -20.15
C PHE A 192 14.29 -9.26 -21.14
N TYR A 193 13.04 -9.32 -20.69
CA TYR A 193 11.87 -9.06 -21.54
C TYR A 193 11.82 -7.62 -22.08
N GLY A 194 12.51 -6.67 -21.44
CA GLY A 194 12.65 -5.31 -21.97
C GLY A 194 13.45 -5.24 -23.27
N ASP A 195 14.33 -6.22 -23.52
CA ASP A 195 15.28 -6.22 -24.65
C ASP A 195 14.73 -6.89 -25.91
N ILE A 196 13.57 -7.56 -25.83
CA ILE A 196 12.98 -8.25 -26.99
C ILE A 196 12.31 -7.28 -27.96
N GLN A 197 12.18 -7.68 -29.23
CA GLN A 197 11.38 -6.96 -30.21
C GLN A 197 9.89 -7.33 -30.07
N ALA A 198 9.18 -6.63 -29.19
CA ALA A 198 7.75 -6.78 -28.95
C ALA A 198 7.06 -5.41 -28.76
N SER A 199 5.72 -5.39 -28.80
CA SER A 199 4.94 -4.19 -28.52
C SER A 199 5.14 -3.71 -27.07
N LYS A 200 4.74 -2.47 -26.78
CA LYS A 200 4.83 -1.92 -25.42
C LYS A 200 3.90 -2.68 -24.47
N GLU A 201 2.71 -2.98 -24.95
CA GLU A 201 1.67 -3.73 -24.25
C GLU A 201 2.14 -5.14 -23.87
N ASP A 202 2.83 -5.83 -24.79
CA ASP A 202 3.39 -7.15 -24.50
C ASP A 202 4.48 -7.09 -23.42
N LYS A 203 5.34 -6.08 -23.46
CA LYS A 203 6.37 -5.88 -22.43
C LYS A 203 5.78 -5.52 -21.07
N GLU A 204 4.69 -4.75 -21.04
CA GLU A 204 3.90 -4.48 -19.82
C GLU A 204 3.33 -5.77 -19.21
N LEU A 205 2.70 -6.61 -20.03
CA LEU A 205 2.19 -7.90 -19.57
C LEU A 205 3.29 -8.80 -19.02
N LEU A 206 4.45 -8.85 -19.69
CA LEU A 206 5.62 -9.61 -19.23
C LEU A 206 6.19 -9.04 -17.92
N ASP A 207 6.18 -7.71 -17.73
CA ASP A 207 6.59 -7.07 -16.47
C ASP A 207 5.67 -7.46 -15.30
N ILE A 208 4.35 -7.47 -15.52
CA ILE A 208 3.36 -7.91 -14.53
C ILE A 208 3.60 -9.39 -14.17
N ILE A 209 3.70 -10.27 -15.18
CA ILE A 209 3.94 -11.71 -14.99
C ILE A 209 5.25 -11.95 -14.24
N SER A 210 6.30 -11.21 -14.57
CA SER A 210 7.62 -11.38 -13.94
C SER A 210 7.59 -11.19 -12.42
N TYR A 211 6.62 -10.42 -11.91
CA TYR A 211 6.51 -10.15 -10.48
C TYR A 211 6.19 -11.42 -9.68
N ARG A 212 5.37 -12.34 -10.21
CA ARG A 212 5.12 -13.67 -9.60
C ARG A 212 6.41 -14.39 -9.26
N PHE A 213 7.39 -14.32 -10.17
CA PHE A 213 8.65 -15.05 -10.06
C PHE A 213 9.65 -14.35 -9.14
N ARG A 214 9.59 -13.02 -9.02
CA ARG A 214 10.40 -12.20 -8.11
C ARG A 214 9.96 -12.29 -6.65
N GLN A 215 8.69 -12.62 -6.38
CA GLN A 215 8.19 -12.69 -5.02
C GLN A 215 8.90 -13.76 -4.18
N THR A 216 9.22 -13.41 -2.93
CA THR A 216 9.95 -14.26 -1.97
C THR A 216 9.04 -15.18 -1.16
N ASN A 217 7.73 -14.93 -1.16
CA ASN A 217 6.77 -15.76 -0.44
C ASN A 217 6.69 -17.17 -1.08
N PRO A 218 7.07 -18.24 -0.36
CA PRO A 218 7.11 -19.60 -0.91
C PRO A 218 5.73 -20.20 -1.19
N LEU A 219 4.66 -19.60 -0.66
CA LEU A 219 3.28 -20.04 -0.91
C LEU A 219 2.75 -19.63 -2.29
N ILE A 220 3.47 -18.75 -2.99
CA ILE A 220 3.07 -18.30 -4.32
C ILE A 220 3.47 -19.36 -5.35
N TYR A 221 2.47 -19.88 -6.05
CA TYR A 221 2.68 -20.81 -7.14
C TYR A 221 3.47 -20.14 -8.27
N LYS A 222 4.59 -20.75 -8.67
CA LYS A 222 5.42 -20.32 -9.79
C LYS A 222 5.43 -21.43 -10.82
N PHE A 223 5.04 -21.09 -12.05
CA PHE A 223 5.05 -22.06 -13.14
C PHE A 223 6.47 -22.54 -13.43
N ASP A 224 6.67 -23.84 -13.61
CA ASP A 224 8.00 -24.40 -13.85
C ASP A 224 8.28 -24.72 -15.33
N SER A 225 7.24 -24.77 -16.17
CA SER A 225 7.29 -25.22 -17.56
C SER A 225 6.14 -24.68 -18.39
N GLU A 226 6.29 -24.74 -19.72
CA GLU A 226 5.20 -24.40 -20.65
C GLU A 226 4.05 -25.41 -20.53
N ASP A 227 4.34 -26.68 -20.26
CA ASP A 227 3.33 -27.71 -20.04
C ASP A 227 2.48 -27.43 -18.81
N ASP A 228 3.09 -26.95 -17.72
CA ASP A 228 2.39 -26.52 -16.51
C ASP A 228 1.44 -25.33 -16.79
N VAL A 229 1.91 -24.32 -17.51
CA VAL A 229 1.06 -23.19 -17.95
C VAL A 229 -0.11 -23.67 -18.83
N ASN A 230 0.19 -24.54 -19.81
CA ASN A 230 -0.80 -24.97 -20.80
C ASN A 230 -1.86 -25.92 -20.20
N SER A 231 -1.46 -26.77 -19.25
CA SER A 231 -2.35 -27.68 -18.52
C SER A 231 -3.14 -27.00 -17.41
N THR A 232 -2.72 -25.81 -16.96
CA THR A 232 -3.47 -25.02 -15.98
C THR A 232 -4.82 -24.59 -16.55
N ASN A 233 -5.86 -24.75 -15.71
CA ASN A 233 -7.22 -24.37 -16.04
C ASN A 233 -7.32 -22.85 -16.30
N ASN A 234 -8.08 -22.44 -17.32
CA ASN A 234 -8.23 -21.06 -17.75
C ASN A 234 -8.64 -20.10 -16.61
N GLN A 235 -9.59 -20.50 -15.75
CA GLN A 235 -10.01 -19.70 -14.60
C GLN A 235 -8.88 -19.53 -13.58
N GLN A 236 -8.12 -20.60 -13.34
CA GLN A 236 -7.00 -20.56 -12.42
C GLN A 236 -5.86 -19.68 -12.94
N LEU A 237 -5.54 -19.77 -14.23
CA LEU A 237 -4.53 -18.92 -14.87
C LEU A 237 -4.91 -17.44 -14.82
N ILE A 238 -6.16 -17.11 -15.15
CA ILE A 238 -6.67 -15.75 -15.08
C ILE A 238 -6.64 -15.24 -13.64
N ARG A 239 -7.02 -16.06 -12.66
CA ARG A 239 -6.91 -15.69 -11.24
C ARG A 239 -5.47 -15.36 -10.86
N PHE A 240 -4.52 -16.21 -11.23
CA PHE A 240 -3.10 -15.97 -10.98
C PHE A 240 -2.65 -14.65 -11.61
N PHE A 241 -3.11 -14.34 -12.83
CA PHE A 241 -2.82 -13.05 -13.45
C PHE A 241 -3.44 -11.86 -12.69
N VAL A 242 -4.67 -11.97 -12.18
CA VAL A 242 -5.28 -10.91 -11.34
C VAL A 242 -4.49 -10.69 -10.05
N GLU A 243 -4.03 -11.77 -9.41
CA GLU A 243 -3.15 -11.69 -8.25
C GLU A 243 -1.82 -11.00 -8.60
N ASP A 244 -1.27 -11.27 -9.78
CA ASP A 244 -0.02 -10.66 -10.24
C ASP A 244 -0.18 -9.16 -10.50
N ILE A 245 -1.31 -8.73 -11.07
CA ILE A 245 -1.65 -7.30 -11.18
C ILE A 245 -1.70 -6.63 -9.81
N ASP A 246 -2.42 -7.24 -8.85
CA ASP A 246 -2.57 -6.67 -7.51
C ASP A 246 -1.21 -6.56 -6.80
N ALA A 247 -0.40 -7.62 -6.88
CA ALA A 247 0.92 -7.68 -6.29
C ALA A 247 1.89 -6.69 -6.97
N TRP A 248 1.90 -6.65 -8.31
CA TRP A 248 2.71 -5.73 -9.11
C TRP A 248 2.35 -4.26 -8.81
N SER A 249 1.06 -3.94 -8.60
CA SER A 249 0.61 -2.58 -8.29
C SER A 249 1.09 -2.08 -6.92
N LYS A 250 1.40 -3.01 -6.00
CA LYS A 250 1.82 -2.75 -4.62
C LYS A 250 3.33 -2.90 -4.39
N GLU A 251 4.08 -3.33 -5.41
CA GLU A 251 5.53 -3.48 -5.37
C GLU A 251 6.19 -2.17 -4.93
N ILE A 252 7.09 -2.27 -3.95
CA ILE A 252 8.08 -1.24 -3.66
C ILE A 252 9.29 -1.62 -4.50
N THR A 253 9.63 -0.81 -5.50
CA THR A 253 10.93 -0.92 -6.15
C THR A 253 11.95 -0.42 -5.14
N ASP A 254 12.46 -1.32 -4.30
CA ASP A 254 13.66 -1.05 -3.53
C ASP A 254 14.76 -0.74 -4.55
N ARG A 255 15.19 0.51 -4.59
CA ARG A 255 16.40 0.96 -5.29
C ARG A 255 17.48 1.23 -4.26
#